data_AF-A0A2K6LHU1-F1
#
_entry.id   AF-A0A2K6LHU1-F1
#
_cell.length_a   1.000
_cell.length_b   1.000
_cell.length_c   1.000
_cell.angle_alpha   90.00
_cell.angle_beta   90.00
_cell.angle_gamma   90.00
#
_symmetry.space_group_name_H-M   'P 1'
#
loop_
_entity.id
_entity.type
_entity.pdbx_description
1 polymer ?
#
loop_
_entity_poly.entity_id
_entity_poly.type
_entity_poly.pdbx_seq_one_letter_code
_entity_poly.pdbx_strand_id
1 'polypeptide(L)'
;MPKKFQGENTKSAAARARRAEAKAAADAKKQKELEDAYWKDDDKHVMRKEQRKVPGRGDRRLQENGVNLGGGACSELRLRHSEKAKSHLEVPLEENVNRRVLEEGSMEARTIEDAIAVLSVAEEAADRHPERRMRAAFTAFEEAQLPRLKQENPNMRLSQLKQLLKKEWLRSPDNPMNQRAVPFNAPK
;
A
#
# COMPACT_ATOMS: atom_id res chain seq x y z
N MET A 1 0.78 38.87 43.98
CA MET A 1 -0.19 37.78 43.75
C MET A 1 0.24 37.00 42.51
N PRO A 2 0.44 35.68 42.56
CA PRO A 2 0.87 34.89 41.40
C PRO A 2 -0.26 34.78 40.37
N LYS A 3 0.05 35.11 39.11
CA LYS A 3 -0.89 35.12 37.98
C LYS A 3 -1.22 33.67 37.59
N LYS A 4 -2.47 33.23 37.79
CA LYS A 4 -2.92 31.87 37.46
C LYS A 4 -2.78 31.66 35.94
N PHE A 5 -2.05 30.62 35.54
CA PHE A 5 -1.84 30.23 34.14
C PHE A 5 -3.19 29.85 33.53
N GLN A 6 -3.74 30.67 32.62
CA GLN A 6 -5.05 30.45 32.00
C GLN A 6 -5.02 29.50 30.79
N GLY A 7 -3.89 28.83 30.54
CA GLY A 7 -3.76 27.83 29.49
C GLY A 7 -4.03 26.43 30.02
N GLU A 8 -4.92 25.69 29.36
CA GLU A 8 -5.11 24.27 29.64
C GLU A 8 -3.78 23.51 29.50
N ASN A 9 -3.54 22.55 30.40
CA ASN A 9 -2.33 21.75 30.39
C ASN A 9 -2.24 20.95 29.09
N THR A 10 -1.20 21.21 28.29
CA THR A 10 -1.01 20.61 26.95
C THR A 10 -1.03 19.08 26.96
N LYS A 11 -0.57 18.44 28.04
CA LYS A 11 -0.65 16.98 28.20
C LYS A 11 -2.08 16.49 28.44
N SER A 12 -2.89 17.27 29.17
CA SER A 12 -4.31 16.97 29.40
C SER A 12 -5.13 17.13 28.12
N ALA A 13 -4.87 18.18 27.35
CA ALA A 13 -5.51 18.39 26.05
C ALA A 13 -5.22 17.23 25.07
N ALA A 14 -3.95 16.80 24.97
CA ALA A 14 -3.57 15.66 24.13
C ALA A 14 -4.22 14.34 24.58
N ALA A 15 -4.35 14.09 25.88
CA ALA A 15 -5.01 12.89 26.40
C ALA A 15 -6.53 12.89 26.12
N ARG A 16 -7.19 14.06 26.25
CA ARG A 16 -8.60 14.24 25.90
C ARG A 16 -8.85 14.04 24.40
N ALA A 17 -7.96 14.57 23.54
CA ALA A 17 -8.02 14.37 22.10
C ALA A 17 -7.95 12.88 21.72
N ARG A 18 -6.96 12.14 22.25
CA ARG A 18 -6.85 10.69 22.01
C ARG A 18 -8.07 9.89 22.47
N ARG A 19 -8.64 10.26 23.62
CA ARG A 19 -9.86 9.61 24.12
C ARG A 19 -11.09 9.94 23.29
N ALA A 20 -11.18 11.18 22.77
CA ALA A 20 -12.25 11.60 21.87
C ALA A 20 -12.15 10.89 20.50
N GLU A 21 -10.94 10.77 19.94
CA GLU A 21 -10.67 10.04 18.70
C GLU A 21 -10.99 8.55 18.83
N ALA A 22 -10.56 7.91 19.92
CA ALA A 22 -10.88 6.51 20.18
C ALA A 22 -12.40 6.27 20.33
N LYS A 23 -13.10 7.20 21.00
CA LYS A 23 -14.56 7.15 21.11
C LYS A 23 -15.24 7.35 19.75
N ALA A 24 -14.81 8.34 18.98
CA ALA A 24 -15.34 8.59 17.63
C ALA A 24 -15.11 7.41 16.68
N ALA A 25 -13.94 6.77 16.75
CA ALA A 25 -13.66 5.56 15.98
C ALA A 25 -14.53 4.37 16.40
N ALA A 26 -14.77 4.19 17.71
CA ALA A 26 -15.66 3.15 18.21
C ALA A 26 -17.12 3.40 17.82
N ASP A 27 -17.60 4.64 17.92
CA ASP A 27 -18.95 5.02 17.54
C ASP A 27 -19.13 4.88 16.02
N ALA A 28 -18.13 5.28 15.21
CA ALA A 28 -18.15 5.07 13.76
C ALA A 28 -18.18 3.59 13.37
N LYS A 29 -17.43 2.72 14.06
CA LYS A 29 -17.49 1.27 13.83
C LYS A 29 -18.86 0.70 14.17
N LYS A 30 -19.44 1.09 15.31
CA LYS A 30 -20.81 0.67 15.68
C LYS A 30 -21.86 1.14 14.68
N GLN A 31 -21.76 2.37 14.18
CA GLN A 31 -22.67 2.87 13.16
C GLN A 31 -22.54 2.06 11.86
N LYS A 32 -21.32 1.78 11.40
CA LYS A 32 -21.09 0.92 10.22
C LYS A 32 -21.65 -0.49 10.43
N GLU A 33 -21.41 -1.12 11.56
CA GLU A 33 -21.95 -2.45 11.88
C GLU A 33 -23.48 -2.45 11.89
N LEU A 34 -24.11 -1.38 12.39
CA LEU A 34 -25.57 -1.23 12.35
C LEU A 34 -26.10 -0.99 10.93
N GLU A 35 -25.41 -0.18 10.11
CA GLU A 35 -25.76 0.02 8.70
C GLU A 35 -25.59 -1.26 7.90
N ASP A 36 -24.47 -1.97 8.07
CA ASP A 36 -24.20 -3.25 7.42
C ASP A 36 -25.22 -4.31 7.85
N ALA A 37 -25.59 -4.34 9.13
CA ALA A 37 -26.65 -5.22 9.63
C ALA A 37 -28.04 -4.85 9.08
N TYR A 38 -28.33 -3.55 8.94
CA TYR A 38 -29.58 -3.07 8.37
C TYR A 38 -29.70 -3.39 6.88
N TRP A 39 -28.58 -3.36 6.15
CA TRP A 39 -28.50 -3.71 4.72
C TRP A 39 -28.16 -5.18 4.45
N LYS A 40 -28.08 -6.02 5.48
CA LYS A 40 -27.85 -7.44 5.30
C LYS A 40 -29.10 -8.11 4.74
N ASP A 41 -29.02 -8.52 3.48
CA ASP A 41 -30.11 -9.18 2.78
C ASP A 41 -30.07 -10.69 3.05
N ASP A 42 -31.03 -11.19 3.84
CA ASP A 42 -31.12 -12.62 4.26
C ASP A 42 -32.02 -13.45 3.31
N ASP A 43 -32.37 -12.94 2.12
CA ASP A 43 -33.20 -13.68 1.18
C ASP A 43 -32.49 -14.96 0.67
N LYS A 44 -33.05 -16.11 1.08
CA LYS A 44 -32.58 -17.46 0.76
C LYS A 44 -32.45 -17.70 -0.75
N HIS A 45 -33.28 -17.05 -1.58
CA HIS A 45 -33.21 -17.19 -3.02
C HIS A 45 -32.04 -16.41 -3.63
N VAL A 46 -31.70 -15.24 -3.06
CA VAL A 46 -30.53 -14.44 -3.43
C VAL A 46 -29.26 -15.19 -3.02
N MET A 47 -29.18 -15.69 -1.79
CA MET A 47 -28.03 -16.49 -1.31
C MET A 47 -27.81 -17.76 -2.14
N ARG A 48 -28.87 -18.49 -2.51
CA ARG A 48 -28.76 -19.66 -3.40
C ARG A 48 -28.34 -19.27 -4.82
N LYS A 49 -28.74 -18.10 -5.30
CA LYS A 49 -28.36 -17.58 -6.61
C LYS A 49 -26.91 -17.10 -6.63
N GLU A 50 -26.42 -16.49 -5.55
CA GLU A 50 -25.00 -16.16 -5.36
C GLU A 50 -24.14 -17.43 -5.27
N GLN A 51 -24.51 -18.41 -4.46
CA GLN A 51 -23.82 -19.72 -4.42
C GLN A 51 -23.84 -20.44 -5.77
N ARG A 52 -24.90 -20.28 -6.57
CA ARG A 52 -24.99 -20.76 -7.97
C ARG A 52 -24.31 -19.85 -9.00
N LYS A 53 -23.91 -18.63 -8.64
CA LYS A 53 -23.09 -17.70 -9.45
C LYS A 53 -21.59 -17.83 -9.12
N VAL A 54 -21.29 -18.44 -7.97
CA VAL A 54 -19.98 -18.96 -7.57
C VAL A 54 -19.80 -20.47 -7.94
N PRO A 55 -20.03 -20.91 -9.20
CA PRO A 55 -19.37 -22.07 -9.74
C PRO A 55 -18.27 -21.57 -10.69
N GLY A 56 -17.02 -21.84 -10.33
CA GLY A 56 -15.94 -22.08 -11.28
C GLY A 56 -15.81 -21.09 -12.45
N ARG A 57 -15.78 -19.78 -12.20
CA ARG A 57 -15.29 -18.80 -13.20
C ARG A 57 -13.75 -18.77 -13.27
N GLY A 58 -13.14 -19.95 -13.17
CA GLY A 58 -11.73 -20.21 -13.41
C GLY A 58 -11.47 -21.54 -14.15
N ASP A 59 -12.50 -22.37 -14.41
CA ASP A 59 -12.30 -23.76 -14.87
C ASP A 59 -13.32 -24.21 -15.94
N ARG A 60 -13.62 -23.33 -16.91
CA ARG A 60 -14.51 -23.68 -18.05
C ARG A 60 -14.17 -22.94 -19.34
N ARG A 61 -12.87 -22.75 -19.64
CA ARG A 61 -12.38 -22.26 -20.95
C ARG A 61 -11.50 -23.28 -21.70
N LEU A 62 -11.47 -24.55 -21.27
CA LEU A 62 -10.61 -25.59 -21.86
C LEU A 62 -11.37 -26.83 -22.38
N GLN A 63 -12.69 -26.76 -22.53
CA GLN A 63 -13.50 -27.88 -23.03
C GLN A 63 -14.33 -27.48 -24.26
N GLU A 64 -13.76 -26.70 -25.17
CA GLU A 64 -14.40 -26.41 -26.46
C GLU A 64 -13.33 -26.38 -27.55
N ASN A 65 -12.60 -27.49 -27.77
CA ASN A 65 -11.80 -27.74 -28.97
C ASN A 65 -11.43 -29.24 -29.04
N GLY A 66 -12.13 -30.02 -29.86
CA GLY A 66 -11.69 -31.38 -30.20
C GLY A 66 -12.78 -32.45 -30.29
N VAL A 67 -13.89 -32.17 -30.98
CA VAL A 67 -14.83 -33.22 -31.40
C VAL A 67 -14.89 -33.25 -32.92
N ASN A 68 -13.85 -33.80 -33.56
CA ASN A 68 -13.95 -34.42 -34.88
C ASN A 68 -12.66 -35.20 -35.21
N LEU A 69 -12.80 -36.22 -36.07
CA LEU A 69 -11.80 -37.08 -36.70
C LEU A 69 -11.52 -38.41 -36.00
N GLY A 70 -11.95 -39.50 -36.64
CA GLY A 70 -11.29 -40.79 -36.45
C GLY A 70 -12.10 -42.05 -36.73
N GLY A 71 -12.75 -42.16 -37.89
CA GLY A 71 -13.03 -43.47 -38.46
C GLY A 71 -11.77 -44.03 -39.14
N GLY A 72 -11.43 -45.31 -38.88
CA GLY A 72 -10.58 -46.10 -39.78
C GLY A 72 -9.28 -46.68 -39.19
N ALA A 73 -9.07 -47.97 -39.46
CA ALA A 73 -7.84 -48.79 -39.31
C ALA A 73 -7.36 -49.04 -37.87
N CYS A 74 -7.47 -50.22 -37.25
CA CYS A 74 -7.45 -51.60 -37.76
C CYS A 74 -6.35 -51.83 -38.82
N SER A 75 -5.06 -51.66 -38.46
CA SER A 75 -3.94 -52.34 -39.16
C SER A 75 -2.54 -52.17 -38.57
N GLU A 76 -2.27 -51.30 -37.58
CA GLU A 76 -0.87 -50.95 -37.25
C GLU A 76 -0.31 -51.48 -35.92
N LEU A 77 -0.97 -52.46 -35.28
CA LEU A 77 -0.53 -53.03 -34.00
C LEU A 77 0.50 -54.18 -34.13
N ARG A 78 1.15 -54.37 -35.28
CA ARG A 78 1.97 -55.57 -35.56
C ARG A 78 3.43 -55.33 -35.93
N LEU A 79 3.98 -54.12 -35.80
CA LEU A 79 5.38 -53.83 -36.17
C LEU A 79 6.14 -52.90 -35.20
N ARG A 80 5.87 -52.94 -33.90
CA ARG A 80 6.69 -52.22 -32.89
C ARG A 80 7.12 -53.11 -31.73
N HIS A 81 7.57 -54.33 -32.04
CA HIS A 81 8.25 -55.19 -31.06
C HIS A 81 9.65 -55.56 -31.57
N SER A 82 10.50 -54.56 -31.83
CA SER A 82 11.94 -54.79 -32.01
C SER A 82 12.77 -53.50 -31.95
N GLU A 83 12.56 -52.64 -30.96
CA GLU A 83 13.57 -51.64 -30.59
C GLU A 83 13.62 -51.60 -29.06
N LYS A 84 14.83 -51.75 -28.52
CA LYS A 84 15.10 -51.91 -27.09
C LYS A 84 14.42 -50.77 -26.32
N ALA A 85 13.57 -51.12 -25.35
CA ALA A 85 12.92 -50.16 -24.47
C ALA A 85 13.99 -49.29 -23.79
N LYS A 86 14.05 -48.01 -24.15
CA LYS A 86 14.88 -47.03 -23.45
C LYS A 86 14.45 -47.01 -21.99
N SER A 87 15.41 -47.17 -21.09
CA SER A 87 15.12 -47.27 -19.66
C SER A 87 14.48 -45.96 -19.18
N HIS A 88 13.67 -46.01 -18.13
CA HIS A 88 13.00 -44.85 -17.55
C HIS A 88 13.95 -43.73 -17.07
N LEU A 89 15.28 -43.95 -17.10
CA LEU A 89 16.30 -42.93 -16.86
C LEU A 89 16.61 -42.05 -18.09
N GLU A 90 16.29 -42.47 -19.31
CA GLU A 90 16.53 -41.69 -20.54
C GLU A 90 15.34 -40.82 -20.96
N VAL A 91 14.18 -41.01 -20.32
CA VAL A 91 13.01 -40.16 -20.56
C VAL A 91 13.06 -39.00 -19.56
N PRO A 92 13.21 -37.73 -20.01
CA PRO A 92 13.10 -36.59 -19.11
C PRO A 92 11.76 -36.65 -18.38
N LEU A 93 11.81 -36.67 -17.04
CA LEU A 93 10.61 -36.63 -16.22
C LEU A 93 9.89 -35.31 -16.50
N GLU A 94 8.66 -35.39 -16.99
CA GLU A 94 7.81 -34.20 -17.16
C GLU A 94 7.52 -33.59 -15.79
N GLU A 95 8.00 -32.36 -15.59
CA GLU A 95 7.84 -31.68 -14.31
C GLU A 95 6.37 -31.40 -14.02
N ASN A 96 5.96 -31.68 -12.79
CA ASN A 96 4.59 -31.47 -12.36
C ASN A 96 4.31 -29.95 -12.23
N VAL A 97 3.62 -29.39 -13.21
CA VAL A 97 3.22 -27.98 -13.29
C VAL A 97 2.40 -27.46 -12.10
N ASN A 98 1.83 -28.33 -11.26
CA ASN A 98 1.15 -27.92 -10.03
C ASN A 98 2.10 -27.76 -8.83
N ARG A 99 3.35 -28.21 -8.95
CA ARG A 99 4.42 -27.80 -8.06
C ARG A 99 4.91 -26.45 -8.59
N ARG A 100 4.43 -25.36 -8.01
CA ARG A 100 4.96 -24.02 -8.29
C ARG A 100 6.42 -24.00 -7.87
N VAL A 101 7.33 -24.27 -8.80
CA VAL A 101 8.73 -23.87 -8.65
C VAL A 101 8.67 -22.35 -8.53
N LEU A 102 9.07 -21.84 -7.37
CA LEU A 102 9.23 -20.42 -7.15
C LEU A 102 10.16 -19.92 -8.25
N GLU A 103 9.57 -19.21 -9.21
CA GLU A 103 10.27 -18.59 -10.33
C GLU A 103 11.42 -17.76 -9.75
N GLU A 104 12.64 -17.99 -10.25
CA GLU A 104 13.87 -17.33 -9.82
C GLU A 104 13.77 -15.81 -10.04
N GLY A 105 13.09 -15.12 -9.13
CA GLY A 105 12.68 -13.73 -9.31
C GLY A 105 11.52 -13.29 -8.40
N SER A 106 10.77 -14.23 -7.83
CA SER A 106 9.83 -13.92 -6.74
C SER A 106 10.61 -13.81 -5.43
N MET A 107 10.84 -12.58 -4.96
CA MET A 107 11.46 -12.32 -3.65
C MET A 107 10.71 -13.10 -2.56
N GLU A 108 11.39 -14.07 -1.96
CA GLU A 108 10.87 -14.80 -0.81
C GLU A 108 10.97 -13.90 0.42
N ALA A 109 9.86 -13.29 0.80
CA ALA A 109 9.77 -12.51 2.02
C ALA A 109 9.85 -13.41 3.26
N ARG A 110 11.08 -13.83 3.62
CA ARG A 110 11.34 -14.71 4.78
C ARG A 110 11.25 -13.95 6.10
N THR A 111 11.37 -12.63 6.07
CA THR A 111 11.25 -11.76 7.24
C THR A 111 10.07 -10.81 7.11
N ILE A 112 9.58 -10.32 8.25
CA ILE A 112 8.44 -9.39 8.30
C ILE A 112 8.75 -8.11 7.53
N GLU A 113 9.99 -7.62 7.63
CA GLU A 113 10.47 -6.41 6.94
C GLU A 113 10.47 -6.58 5.41
N ASP A 114 10.86 -7.75 4.94
CA ASP A 114 10.91 -8.08 3.50
C ASP A 114 9.49 -8.27 2.94
N ALA A 115 8.57 -8.84 3.74
CA ALA A 115 7.15 -8.92 3.39
C ALA A 115 6.52 -7.52 3.27
N ILE A 116 6.91 -6.60 4.17
CA ILE A 116 6.46 -5.21 4.13
C ILE A 116 6.99 -4.53 2.87
N ALA A 117 8.25 -4.74 2.49
CA ALA A 117 8.85 -4.10 1.31
C ALA A 117 8.22 -4.57 -0.02
N VAL A 118 7.97 -5.88 -0.15
CA VAL A 118 7.39 -6.46 -1.39
C VAL A 118 5.91 -6.08 -1.55
N LEU A 119 5.17 -6.00 -0.44
CA LEU A 119 3.74 -5.66 -0.45
C LEU A 119 3.46 -4.17 -0.28
N SER A 120 4.44 -3.36 0.13
CA SER A 120 4.32 -1.92 0.09
C SER A 120 4.37 -1.48 -1.38
N VAL A 121 3.20 -1.18 -1.94
CA VAL A 121 3.12 -0.30 -3.10
C VAL A 121 3.88 0.95 -2.68
N ALA A 122 4.95 1.30 -3.40
CA ALA A 122 5.56 2.61 -3.31
C ALA A 122 4.52 3.62 -3.80
N GLU A 123 3.50 3.86 -2.99
CA GLU A 123 2.74 5.08 -3.01
C GLU A 123 3.77 6.12 -2.64
N GLU A 124 4.39 6.69 -3.68
CA GLU A 124 5.05 7.98 -3.67
C GLU A 124 4.37 8.78 -2.58
N ALA A 125 5.05 8.91 -1.43
CA ALA A 125 4.44 9.35 -0.19
C ALA A 125 4.04 10.81 -0.40
N ALA A 126 2.88 11.02 -1.01
CA ALA A 126 2.22 12.27 -1.18
C ALA A 126 1.84 12.66 0.24
N ASP A 127 2.80 13.33 0.87
CA ASP A 127 2.90 13.53 2.30
C ASP A 127 1.61 14.14 2.82
N ARG A 128 0.76 13.25 3.33
CA ARG A 128 -0.55 13.55 3.90
C ARG A 128 -0.42 14.43 5.15
N HIS A 129 0.80 14.71 5.60
CA HIS A 129 1.07 15.46 6.82
C HIS A 129 1.71 16.81 6.50
N PRO A 130 0.92 17.90 6.44
CA PRO A 130 1.47 19.25 6.30
C PRO A 130 2.46 19.59 7.42
N GLU A 131 2.31 19.01 8.61
CA GLU A 131 3.27 19.18 9.71
C GLU A 131 4.65 18.54 9.44
N ARG A 132 4.69 17.42 8.71
CA ARG A 132 5.96 16.76 8.34
C ARG A 132 6.64 17.50 7.19
N ARG A 133 5.87 17.94 6.18
CA ARG A 133 6.36 18.86 5.14
C ARG A 133 6.92 20.14 5.72
N MET A 134 6.26 20.75 6.70
CA MET A 134 6.77 21.96 7.35
C MET A 134 8.12 21.72 8.04
N ARG A 135 8.27 20.61 8.77
CA ARG A 135 9.54 20.31 9.45
C ARG A 135 10.65 19.96 8.46
N ALA A 136 10.37 19.13 7.47
CA ALA A 136 11.34 18.75 6.45
C ALA A 136 11.79 19.97 5.63
N ALA A 137 10.84 20.79 5.17
CA ALA A 137 11.13 21.99 4.41
C ALA A 137 11.84 23.05 5.27
N PHE A 138 11.50 23.18 6.55
CA PHE A 138 12.23 24.05 7.48
C PHE A 138 13.67 23.60 7.70
N THR A 139 13.93 22.29 7.85
CA THR A 139 15.29 21.77 7.97
C THR A 139 16.10 22.03 6.70
N ALA A 140 15.53 21.76 5.52
CA ALA A 140 16.19 22.05 4.24
C ALA A 140 16.50 23.55 4.08
N PHE A 141 15.58 24.43 4.50
CA PHE A 141 15.78 25.87 4.50
C PHE A 141 16.83 26.32 5.53
N GLU A 142 16.85 25.70 6.72
CA GLU A 142 17.86 25.97 7.74
C GLU A 142 19.26 25.66 7.21
N GLU A 143 19.45 24.50 6.58
CA GLU A 143 20.74 24.10 6.02
C GLU A 143 21.22 25.04 4.90
N ALA A 144 20.30 25.52 4.04
CA ALA A 144 20.63 26.43 2.95
C ALA A 144 20.93 27.87 3.41
N GLN A 145 20.15 28.41 4.36
CA GLN A 145 20.24 29.83 4.76
C GLN A 145 21.14 30.09 5.97
N LEU A 146 21.39 29.10 6.82
CA LEU A 146 22.27 29.23 7.98
C LEU A 146 23.71 29.67 7.65
N PRO A 147 24.40 29.13 6.62
CA PRO A 147 25.75 29.60 6.28
C PRO A 147 25.73 31.04 5.76
N ARG A 148 24.72 31.41 4.96
CA ARG A 148 24.55 32.78 4.45
C ARG A 148 24.38 33.79 5.59
N LEU A 149 23.48 33.50 6.53
CA LEU A 149 23.24 34.38 7.69
C LEU A 149 24.44 34.48 8.63
N LYS A 150 25.25 33.42 8.77
CA LYS A 150 26.51 33.46 9.53
C LYS A 150 27.56 34.34 8.85
N GLN A 151 27.61 34.34 7.52
CA GLN A 151 28.55 35.18 6.76
C GLN A 151 28.13 36.65 6.77
N GLU A 152 26.83 36.93 6.66
CA GLU A 152 26.27 38.29 6.72
C GLU A 152 26.35 38.86 8.15
N ASN A 153 26.19 38.02 9.17
CA ASN A 153 26.15 38.43 10.58
C ASN A 153 27.08 37.58 11.46
N PRO A 154 28.41 37.72 11.34
CA PRO A 154 29.38 36.93 12.10
C PRO A 154 29.35 37.20 13.61
N ASN A 155 28.86 38.38 14.03
CA ASN A 155 28.86 38.80 15.44
C ASN A 155 27.61 38.34 16.21
N MET A 156 26.64 37.72 15.54
CA MET A 156 25.36 37.34 16.13
C MET A 156 25.41 35.93 16.73
N ARG A 157 24.76 35.74 17.88
CA ARG A 157 24.64 34.42 18.50
C ARG A 157 23.73 33.53 17.66
N LEU A 158 24.00 32.21 17.61
CA LEU A 158 23.17 31.21 16.91
C LEU A 158 21.67 31.32 17.24
N SER A 159 21.31 31.65 18.48
CA SER A 159 19.91 31.86 18.88
C SER A 159 19.25 33.02 18.10
N GLN A 160 19.98 34.13 17.94
CA GLN A 160 19.50 35.30 17.20
C GLN A 160 19.45 35.03 15.70
N LEU A 161 20.45 34.31 15.16
CA LEU A 161 20.43 33.86 13.76
C LEU A 161 19.23 32.94 13.48
N LYS A 162 18.92 32.00 14.38
CA LYS A 162 17.72 31.15 14.26
C LYS A 162 16.42 31.94 14.38
N GLN A 163 16.39 33.02 15.16
CA GLN A 163 15.24 33.94 15.21
C GLN A 163 15.04 34.69 13.89
N LEU A 164 16.12 35.19 13.26
CA LEU A 164 16.08 35.81 11.94
C LEU A 164 15.65 34.81 10.86
N LEU A 165 16.27 33.63 10.86
CA LEU A 165 15.95 32.53 9.94
C LEU A 165 14.47 32.12 10.04
N LYS A 166 13.89 32.08 11.25
CA LYS A 166 12.46 31.79 11.43
C LYS A 166 11.57 32.90 10.85
N LYS A 167 11.98 34.16 10.91
CA LYS A 167 11.25 35.28 10.29
C LYS A 167 11.31 35.20 8.76
N GLU A 168 12.48 34.89 8.21
CA GLU A 168 12.66 34.66 6.78
C GLU A 168 11.85 33.46 6.31
N TRP A 169 11.83 32.38 7.08
CA TRP A 169 11.02 31.18 6.81
C TRP A 169 9.52 31.48 6.72
N LEU A 170 8.98 32.29 7.64
CA LEU A 170 7.56 32.67 7.61
C LEU A 170 7.21 33.49 6.37
N ARG A 171 8.18 34.21 5.78
CA ARG A 171 8.01 35.00 4.56
C ARG A 171 8.40 34.23 3.28
N SER A 172 9.17 33.15 3.40
CA SER A 172 9.72 32.40 2.27
C SER A 172 8.61 31.71 1.46
N PRO A 173 8.73 31.63 0.12
CA PRO A 173 7.87 30.80 -0.72
C PRO A 173 8.07 29.29 -0.48
N ASP A 174 9.18 28.88 0.13
CA ASP A 174 9.49 27.48 0.43
C ASP A 174 8.65 26.93 1.59
N ASN A 175 7.98 27.81 2.34
CA ASN A 175 7.05 27.40 3.37
C ASN A 175 5.78 26.85 2.71
N PRO A 176 5.45 25.55 2.90
CA PRO A 176 4.26 24.94 2.30
C PRO A 176 2.94 25.59 2.79
N MET A 177 2.97 26.41 3.84
CA MET A 177 1.85 27.26 4.27
C MET A 177 1.57 28.43 3.31
N ASN A 178 2.62 28.96 2.67
CA ASN A 178 2.56 30.07 1.71
C ASN A 178 2.38 29.57 0.26
N GLN A 179 2.66 28.29 0.01
CA GLN A 179 2.43 27.65 -1.27
C GLN A 179 0.92 27.54 -1.53
N ARG A 180 0.45 28.09 -2.66
CA ARG A 180 -0.96 28.01 -3.04
C ARG A 180 -1.33 26.54 -3.18
N ALA A 181 -2.24 26.06 -2.33
CA ALA A 181 -2.77 24.70 -2.45
C ALA A 181 -3.42 24.56 -3.83
N VAL A 182 -2.89 23.66 -4.66
CA VAL A 182 -3.48 23.37 -5.97
C VAL A 182 -4.89 22.84 -5.72
N PRO A 183 -5.93 23.47 -6.31
CA PRO A 183 -7.29 23.01 -6.10
C PRO A 183 -7.43 21.59 -6.64
N PHE A 184 -8.24 20.77 -5.94
CA PHE A 184 -8.47 19.36 -6.27
C PHE A 184 -8.93 19.14 -7.73
N ASN A 185 -9.46 20.17 -8.40
CA ASN A 185 -9.97 20.10 -9.77
C ASN A 185 -9.03 20.73 -10.82
N ALA A 186 -7.74 20.89 -10.54
CA ALA A 186 -6.78 21.34 -11.54
C ALA A 186 -6.52 20.21 -12.57
N PRO A 187 -6.55 20.49 -13.89
CA PRO A 187 -6.21 19.49 -14.89
C PRO A 187 -4.75 19.07 -14.71
N LYS A 188 -4.53 17.76 -14.79
CA LYS A 188 -3.24 17.09 -14.60
C LYS A 188 -2.27 17.38 -15.73
#